data_AF-A0A6P0PKP3-F1
#
_entry.id   AF-A0A6P0PKP3-F1
#
_cell.length_a   1.000
_cell.length_b   1.000
_cell.length_c   1.000
_cell.angle_alpha   90.00
_cell.angle_beta   90.00
_cell.angle_gamma   90.00
#
_symmetry.space_group_name_H-M   'P 1'
#
loop_
_entity.id
_entity.type
_entity.pdbx_description
1 polymer ?
#
loop_
_entity_poly.entity_id
_entity_poly.type
_entity_poly.pdbx_seq_one_letter_code
_entity_poly.pdbx_strand_id
1 'polypeptide(L)'
;MAKKSRKTSSQYSEGKSKVGISLTPTGIGLLTQMAQNTGLSRSELIERIARGNIAIACQQARMTITVENPPEAKETSPNNGATKSPTKIQVIEGEQPLQPDVSEPGGSGVSQEDYQSLQQQAQQQANLIEDLQQKLAQQKSQTAEQTESYQSLQQQAKEQATLVKKLQKQLAEQQSQSAEQTESYQSLQQQAKEQSNLVKKLQKQLADQKSQTAEQTESYQSLQQQAKEQSNLVKKLQKQLAEQKSETAEQTESYQSLQQETQQQATLVKKLQKQLADQKSETAEQTESYQSLQQETQQQATLVKKLQKELAEQKSETAEQTESYQSLQQQAQEKSNLVEKLQKQLAEQKSQAAQQVESNQFLQQQTQDQEKRIAELEHQLSEQQSPANQPTESYESLTQHNQEQEDRIATLQKQIVELKRWATLGKAELNKRRSRRLF
;
A
#
# COMPACT_ATOMS: atom_id res chain seq x y z
N MET A 1 24.93 -23.86 71.07
CA MET A 1 24.83 -24.11 72.53
C MET A 1 26.23 -24.32 73.10
N ALA A 2 26.77 -23.37 73.86
CA ALA A 2 28.04 -23.53 74.56
C ALA A 2 27.77 -23.88 76.03
N LYS A 3 28.21 -25.07 76.46
CA LYS A 3 27.99 -25.61 77.82
C LYS A 3 28.96 -24.93 78.80
N LYS A 4 28.41 -24.26 79.83
CA LYS A 4 29.17 -23.74 80.99
C LYS A 4 29.65 -24.92 81.86
N SER A 5 30.95 -24.98 82.13
CA SER A 5 31.53 -25.98 83.06
C SER A 5 31.63 -25.39 84.49
N ARG A 6 31.24 -26.20 85.48
CA ARG A 6 31.30 -25.89 86.92
C ARG A 6 32.76 -25.94 87.39
N LYS A 7 33.19 -24.90 88.11
CA LYS A 7 34.51 -24.79 88.74
C LYS A 7 34.43 -25.39 90.15
N THR A 8 35.13 -26.51 90.40
CA THR A 8 35.37 -27.04 91.74
C THR A 8 36.59 -26.35 92.34
N SER A 9 36.45 -25.80 93.54
CA SER A 9 37.49 -25.08 94.29
C SER A 9 38.49 -26.06 94.90
N SER A 10 39.76 -25.97 94.50
CA SER A 10 40.90 -26.64 95.14
C SER A 10 41.54 -25.66 96.13
N GLN A 11 41.90 -26.15 97.32
CA GLN A 11 42.34 -25.36 98.50
C GLN A 11 43.74 -24.75 98.40
N TYR A 12 44.42 -24.85 97.25
CA TYR A 12 45.78 -24.34 97.06
C TYR A 12 45.82 -23.41 95.83
N SER A 13 46.11 -22.13 96.03
CA SER A 13 45.95 -21.05 95.04
C SER A 13 47.21 -20.74 94.20
N GLU A 14 48.13 -21.69 94.08
CA GLU A 14 49.34 -21.54 93.26
C GLU A 14 49.06 -21.84 91.78
N GLY A 15 49.75 -21.16 90.87
CA GLY A 15 49.58 -21.34 89.42
C GLY A 15 49.89 -22.77 88.98
N LYS A 16 48.98 -23.42 88.27
CA LYS A 16 49.13 -24.82 87.83
C LYS A 16 50.05 -24.91 86.62
N SER A 17 51.23 -25.50 86.79
CA SER A 17 52.10 -25.91 85.68
C SER A 17 51.71 -27.31 85.20
N LYS A 18 51.50 -27.49 83.89
CA LYS A 18 51.10 -28.79 83.33
C LYS A 18 52.33 -29.70 83.18
N VAL A 19 52.35 -30.80 83.93
CA VAL A 19 53.35 -31.86 83.78
C VAL A 19 52.74 -33.04 83.01
N GLY A 20 53.42 -33.50 81.96
CA GLY A 20 53.02 -34.68 81.19
C GLY A 20 53.71 -35.93 81.72
N ILE A 21 52.95 -36.91 82.21
CA ILE A 21 53.48 -38.21 82.66
C ILE A 21 52.82 -39.30 81.82
N SER A 22 53.62 -40.14 81.18
CA SER A 22 53.15 -41.31 80.43
C SER A 22 53.18 -42.54 81.35
N LEU A 23 52.03 -43.19 81.54
CA LEU A 23 51.88 -44.40 82.34
C LEU A 23 51.31 -45.52 81.46
N THR A 24 51.65 -46.77 81.79
CA THR A 24 51.00 -47.94 81.18
C THR A 24 49.53 -48.00 81.57
N PRO A 25 48.66 -48.69 80.81
CA PRO A 25 47.25 -48.85 81.17
C PRO A 25 47.04 -49.42 82.57
N THR A 26 47.89 -50.38 82.99
CA THR A 26 47.90 -50.94 84.36
C THR A 26 48.24 -49.88 85.41
N GLY A 27 49.25 -49.04 85.15
CA GLY A 27 49.63 -47.94 86.03
C GLY A 27 48.52 -46.89 86.17
N ILE A 28 47.81 -46.58 85.09
CA ILE A 28 46.64 -45.67 85.11
C ILE A 28 45.49 -46.28 85.93
N GLY A 29 45.25 -47.60 85.81
CA GLY A 29 44.25 -48.31 86.59
C GLY A 29 44.53 -48.22 88.09
N LEU A 30 45.75 -48.54 88.51
CA LEU A 30 46.17 -48.44 89.92
C LEU A 30 46.09 -47.01 90.46
N LEU A 31 46.52 -46.01 89.68
CA LEU A 31 46.42 -44.60 90.08
C LEU A 31 44.96 -44.17 90.27
N THR A 32 44.06 -44.66 89.41
CA THR A 32 42.63 -44.38 89.52
C THR A 32 42.03 -45.01 90.78
N GLN A 33 42.42 -46.24 91.10
CA GLN A 33 41.98 -46.93 92.31
C GLN A 33 42.50 -46.24 93.58
N MET A 34 43.77 -45.82 93.62
CA MET A 34 44.33 -45.07 94.75
C MET A 34 43.60 -43.74 94.96
N ALA A 35 43.27 -43.03 93.88
CA ALA A 35 42.52 -41.78 93.94
C ALA A 35 41.10 -42.00 94.49
N GLN A 36 40.42 -43.06 94.05
CA GLN A 36 39.09 -43.42 94.56
C GLN A 36 39.12 -43.80 96.06
N ASN A 37 40.09 -44.64 96.47
CA ASN A 37 40.21 -45.08 97.86
C ASN A 37 40.53 -43.93 98.83
N THR A 38 41.21 -42.89 98.33
CA THR A 38 41.55 -41.69 99.12
C THR A 38 40.49 -40.58 99.01
N GLY A 39 39.47 -40.75 98.16
CA GLY A 39 38.47 -39.71 97.87
C GLY A 39 39.03 -38.49 97.14
N LEU A 40 40.22 -38.60 96.55
CA LEU A 40 40.91 -37.50 95.85
C LEU A 40 40.76 -37.64 94.33
N SER A 41 40.92 -36.52 93.61
CA SER A 41 41.12 -36.59 92.16
C SER A 41 42.53 -37.10 91.85
N ARG A 42 42.73 -37.75 90.68
CA ARG A 42 44.05 -38.25 90.26
C ARG A 42 45.15 -37.16 90.30
N SER A 43 44.81 -35.95 89.86
CA SER A 43 45.74 -34.82 89.86
C SER A 43 46.05 -34.32 91.27
N GLU A 44 45.05 -34.30 92.16
CA GLU A 44 45.22 -33.90 93.56
C GLU A 44 46.06 -34.93 94.35
N LEU A 45 45.86 -36.22 94.05
CA LEU A 45 46.67 -37.30 94.64
C LEU A 45 48.15 -37.14 94.27
N ILE A 46 48.46 -36.94 92.99
CA ILE A 46 49.84 -36.74 92.51
C ILE A 46 50.44 -35.45 93.09
N GLU A 47 49.69 -34.36 93.16
CA GLU A 47 50.14 -33.10 93.77
C GLU A 47 50.51 -33.30 95.25
N ARG A 48 49.67 -34.01 96.02
CA ARG A 48 49.94 -34.29 97.43
C ARG A 48 51.10 -35.25 97.65
N ILE A 49 51.34 -36.19 96.74
CA ILE A 49 52.54 -37.03 96.77
C ILE A 49 53.78 -36.17 96.50
N ALA A 50 53.75 -35.30 95.48
CA ALA A 50 54.87 -34.45 95.12
C ALA A 50 55.24 -33.44 96.21
N ARG A 51 54.25 -32.95 96.98
CA ARG A 51 54.48 -32.08 98.15
C ARG A 51 54.93 -32.84 99.41
N GLY A 52 54.93 -34.17 99.40
CA GLY A 52 55.25 -34.99 100.58
C GLY A 52 54.10 -35.15 101.58
N ASN A 53 52.89 -34.70 101.25
CA ASN A 53 51.70 -34.86 102.09
C ASN A 53 51.14 -36.30 102.08
N ILE A 54 51.53 -37.10 101.09
CA ILE A 54 51.19 -38.52 100.98
C ILE A 54 52.47 -39.30 100.69
N ALA A 55 52.85 -40.19 101.60
CA ALA A 55 53.94 -41.14 101.37
C ALA A 55 53.40 -42.44 100.76
N ILE A 56 54.01 -42.92 99.68
CA ILE A 56 53.72 -44.24 99.11
C ILE A 56 54.66 -45.26 99.76
N ALA A 57 54.18 -45.96 100.78
CA ALA A 57 54.88 -47.09 101.36
C ALA A 57 54.40 -48.39 100.70
N CYS A 58 55.29 -49.08 99.98
CA CYS A 58 55.01 -50.39 99.40
C CYS A 58 56.12 -51.37 99.80
N GLN A 59 55.75 -52.45 100.49
CA GLN A 59 56.71 -53.49 100.95
C GLN A 59 57.37 -54.25 99.77
N GLN A 60 56.86 -54.07 98.54
CA GLN A 60 57.34 -54.73 97.32
C GLN A 60 58.03 -53.77 96.34
N ALA A 61 58.24 -52.51 96.72
CA ALA A 61 58.93 -51.55 95.85
C ALA A 61 60.43 -51.88 95.74
N ARG A 62 60.94 -52.05 94.51
CA ARG A 62 62.38 -52.29 94.25
C ARG A 62 63.25 -51.05 94.50
N MET A 63 62.66 -49.85 94.55
CA MET A 63 63.37 -48.60 94.77
C MET A 63 62.44 -47.63 95.52
N THR A 64 62.92 -47.05 96.62
CA THR A 64 62.19 -46.06 97.42
C THR A 64 63.01 -44.77 97.43
N ILE A 65 62.39 -43.64 97.08
CA ILE A 65 63.02 -42.31 97.10
C ILE A 65 62.31 -41.52 98.20
N THR A 66 63.02 -41.24 99.29
CA THR A 66 62.55 -40.37 100.39
C THR A 66 63.02 -38.94 100.14
N VAL A 67 62.06 -38.03 100.01
CA VAL A 67 62.31 -36.58 99.95
C VAL A 67 62.02 -36.03 101.34
N GLU A 68 63.06 -35.76 102.14
CA GLU A 68 62.92 -35.09 103.44
C GLU A 68 62.71 -33.59 103.22
N ASN A 69 61.50 -33.10 103.49
CA ASN A 69 61.24 -31.67 103.60
C ASN A 69 61.50 -31.23 105.06
N PRO A 70 62.28 -30.16 105.30
CA PRO A 70 62.50 -29.63 106.64
C PRO A 70 61.19 -29.07 107.23
N PRO A 71 61.02 -29.07 108.58
CA PRO A 71 59.78 -28.62 109.20
C PRO A 71 59.58 -27.12 109.00
N GLU A 72 58.40 -26.74 108.51
CA GLU A 72 57.98 -25.35 108.40
C GLU A 72 57.96 -24.67 109.77
N ALA A 73 58.74 -23.60 109.93
CA ALA A 73 58.51 -22.59 110.95
C ALA A 73 58.31 -21.24 110.25
N LYS A 74 57.16 -20.63 110.56
CA LYS A 74 56.84 -19.24 110.26
C LYS A 74 57.91 -18.30 110.84
N GLU A 75 57.92 -17.09 110.27
CA GLU A 75 58.41 -15.83 110.84
C GLU A 75 59.86 -15.38 110.57
N THR A 76 59.91 -14.18 109.97
CA THR A 76 60.91 -13.10 110.08
C THR A 76 62.24 -13.18 109.30
N SER A 77 62.34 -12.27 108.32
CA SER A 77 63.56 -11.61 107.82
C SER A 77 64.46 -11.06 108.96
N PRO A 78 65.68 -10.51 108.69
CA PRO A 78 66.79 -11.00 107.85
C PRO A 78 68.17 -10.85 108.58
N ASN A 79 69.19 -11.69 108.31
CA ASN A 79 70.59 -11.19 108.23
C ASN A 79 71.65 -12.22 107.81
N ASN A 80 72.55 -11.72 106.94
CA ASN A 80 73.99 -11.96 106.78
C ASN A 80 74.66 -13.30 107.17
N GLY A 81 75.53 -13.75 106.25
CA GLY A 81 76.87 -14.20 106.63
C GLY A 81 77.31 -15.54 106.06
N ALA A 82 78.31 -15.49 105.18
CA ALA A 82 79.08 -16.62 104.67
C ALA A 82 79.68 -17.51 105.78
N THR A 83 79.88 -18.81 105.50
CA THR A 83 81.19 -19.50 105.43
C THR A 83 81.12 -21.03 105.58
N LYS A 84 81.88 -21.72 104.72
CA LYS A 84 82.79 -22.86 104.94
C LYS A 84 82.31 -24.18 105.62
N SER A 85 82.35 -25.24 104.77
CA SER A 85 83.07 -26.54 104.97
C SER A 85 82.55 -27.52 106.05
N PRO A 86 83.10 -28.75 106.23
CA PRO A 86 83.67 -29.76 105.30
C PRO A 86 83.22 -31.21 105.66
N THR A 87 83.50 -32.25 104.84
CA THR A 87 83.67 -33.67 105.27
C THR A 87 84.36 -34.47 104.14
N LYS A 88 85.66 -34.84 104.15
CA LYS A 88 86.49 -35.86 104.87
C LYS A 88 86.10 -37.34 104.69
N ILE A 89 86.86 -38.10 103.88
CA ILE A 89 87.07 -39.58 103.91
C ILE A 89 88.45 -39.90 103.25
N GLN A 90 89.58 -40.00 103.98
CA GLN A 90 90.41 -41.16 104.44
C GLN A 90 91.11 -42.08 103.40
N VAL A 91 92.45 -42.19 103.54
CA VAL A 91 93.47 -42.96 102.78
C VAL A 91 94.17 -43.94 103.73
N ILE A 92 94.52 -45.16 103.29
CA ILE A 92 95.37 -46.11 104.05
C ILE A 92 96.36 -46.79 103.09
N GLU A 93 97.64 -46.75 103.45
CA GLU A 93 98.81 -47.31 102.76
C GLU A 93 99.64 -48.10 103.79
N GLY A 94 100.33 -49.18 103.38
CA GLY A 94 101.24 -49.92 104.27
C GLY A 94 101.94 -51.13 103.63
N GLU A 95 103.25 -51.04 103.47
CA GLU A 95 104.21 -52.14 103.19
C GLU A 95 104.95 -52.56 104.50
N GLN A 96 105.22 -53.88 104.63
CA GLN A 96 106.41 -54.67 105.08
C GLN A 96 107.64 -54.02 105.80
N PRO A 97 108.69 -54.73 106.32
CA PRO A 97 108.94 -56.17 106.65
C PRO A 97 109.85 -56.46 107.93
N LEU A 98 110.08 -57.77 108.22
CA LEU A 98 111.30 -58.53 108.69
C LEU A 98 112.18 -58.06 109.90
N GLN A 99 112.31 -58.89 110.96
CA GLN A 99 113.48 -59.75 111.34
C GLN A 99 114.39 -59.14 112.44
N PRO A 100 115.46 -59.81 112.95
CA PRO A 100 115.52 -60.94 113.90
C PRO A 100 116.53 -60.64 115.06
N ASP A 101 117.09 -61.69 115.68
CA ASP A 101 118.40 -61.76 116.35
C ASP A 101 118.53 -61.37 117.85
N VAL A 102 119.65 -61.65 118.51
CA VAL A 102 120.02 -62.87 119.27
C VAL A 102 120.46 -62.45 120.69
N SER A 103 120.76 -63.42 121.55
CA SER A 103 121.78 -63.31 122.62
C SER A 103 122.41 -64.71 122.74
N GLU A 104 123.67 -65.05 122.48
CA GLU A 104 125.00 -64.47 122.79
C GLU A 104 125.31 -64.31 124.30
N PRO A 105 126.57 -64.45 124.77
CA PRO A 105 127.29 -65.71 125.02
C PRO A 105 127.98 -65.77 126.42
N GLY A 106 128.76 -66.83 126.71
CA GLY A 106 129.75 -66.88 127.79
C GLY A 106 130.31 -68.31 127.96
N GLY A 107 131.50 -68.63 127.43
CA GLY A 107 132.79 -68.62 128.16
C GLY A 107 132.90 -69.85 129.08
N SER A 108 133.76 -70.86 128.87
CA SER A 108 135.24 -70.81 128.87
C SER A 108 135.78 -72.23 128.60
N GLY A 109 136.94 -72.37 127.93
CA GLY A 109 137.85 -73.51 128.18
C GLY A 109 138.06 -74.57 127.08
N VAL A 110 138.81 -74.20 126.04
CA VAL A 110 139.81 -74.96 125.24
C VAL A 110 139.57 -76.45 124.91
N SER A 111 139.60 -76.81 123.62
CA SER A 111 140.43 -77.91 123.07
C SER A 111 140.56 -77.85 121.53
N GLN A 112 141.62 -78.45 121.00
CA GLN A 112 142.11 -78.40 119.61
C GLN A 112 141.13 -78.86 118.51
N GLU A 113 139.94 -79.32 118.89
CA GLU A 113 138.84 -79.73 118.01
C GLU A 113 138.01 -78.53 117.51
N ASP A 114 137.98 -77.41 118.25
CA ASP A 114 137.19 -76.22 117.90
C ASP A 114 137.68 -75.49 116.63
N TYR A 115 138.96 -75.64 116.28
CA TYR A 115 139.55 -74.99 115.09
C TYR A 115 139.07 -75.61 113.78
N GLN A 116 138.80 -76.93 113.77
CA GLN A 116 138.27 -77.61 112.59
C GLN A 116 136.78 -77.30 112.39
N SER A 117 136.02 -77.17 113.47
CA SER A 117 134.61 -76.77 113.44
C SER A 117 134.43 -75.36 112.87
N LEU A 118 135.29 -74.42 113.24
CA LEU A 118 135.25 -73.05 112.73
C LEU A 118 135.62 -72.96 111.25
N GLN A 119 136.57 -73.77 110.78
CA GLN A 119 136.94 -73.87 109.37
C GLN A 119 135.80 -74.45 108.52
N GLN A 120 135.09 -75.45 109.05
CA GLN A 120 133.92 -76.03 108.40
C GLN A 120 132.74 -75.05 108.38
N GLN A 121 132.55 -74.26 109.44
CA GLN A 121 131.56 -73.17 109.49
C GLN A 121 131.87 -72.05 108.49
N ALA A 122 133.14 -71.67 108.33
CA ALA A 122 133.55 -70.70 107.31
C ALA A 122 133.30 -71.22 105.88
N GLN A 123 133.54 -72.51 105.63
CA GLN A 123 133.25 -73.14 104.34
C GLN A 123 131.73 -73.18 104.06
N GLN A 124 130.91 -73.49 105.08
CA GLN A 124 129.45 -73.46 104.96
C GLN A 124 128.94 -72.04 104.70
N GLN A 125 129.50 -71.03 105.36
CA GLN A 125 129.18 -69.63 105.09
C GLN A 125 129.61 -69.19 103.69
N ALA A 126 130.78 -69.62 103.21
CA ALA A 126 131.22 -69.35 101.84
C ALA A 126 130.25 -69.94 100.80
N ASN A 127 129.83 -71.19 100.98
CA ASN A 127 128.84 -71.83 100.11
C ASN A 127 127.47 -71.14 100.18
N LEU A 128 127.06 -70.66 101.36
CA LEU A 128 125.81 -69.90 101.52
C LEU A 128 125.89 -68.53 100.84
N ILE A 129 127.03 -67.85 100.92
CA ILE A 129 127.28 -66.60 100.22
C ILE A 129 127.25 -66.83 98.71
N GLU A 130 127.83 -67.94 98.23
CA GLU A 130 127.79 -68.32 96.82
C GLU A 130 126.36 -68.65 96.33
N ASP A 131 125.56 -69.37 97.13
CA ASP A 131 124.14 -69.64 96.84
C ASP A 131 123.30 -68.35 96.86
N LEU A 132 123.55 -67.44 97.81
CA LEU A 132 122.89 -66.14 97.87
C LEU A 132 123.29 -65.24 96.70
N GLN A 133 124.55 -65.28 96.26
CA GLN A 133 125.00 -64.58 95.05
C GLN A 133 124.36 -65.14 93.80
N GLN A 134 124.22 -66.47 93.68
CA GLN A 134 123.46 -67.10 92.59
C GLN A 134 121.99 -66.69 92.62
N LYS A 135 121.34 -66.69 93.78
CA LYS A 135 119.95 -66.22 93.93
C LYS A 135 119.80 -64.74 93.57
N LEU A 136 120.74 -63.88 93.97
CA LEU A 136 120.76 -62.47 93.59
C LEU A 136 120.95 -62.29 92.09
N ALA A 137 121.83 -63.07 91.46
CA ALA A 137 122.03 -63.07 90.02
C ALA A 137 120.77 -63.54 89.28
N GLN A 138 120.11 -64.59 89.77
CA GLN A 138 118.87 -65.12 89.20
C GLN A 138 117.70 -64.13 89.38
N GLN A 139 117.59 -63.48 90.53
CA GLN A 139 116.57 -62.48 90.81
C GLN A 139 116.79 -61.21 89.96
N LYS A 140 118.04 -60.80 89.75
CA LYS A 140 118.37 -59.72 88.81
C LYS A 140 118.01 -60.09 87.37
N SER A 141 118.26 -61.34 86.95
CA SER A 141 117.84 -61.84 85.63
C SER A 141 116.33 -61.82 85.47
N GLN A 142 115.58 -62.34 86.45
CA GLN A 142 114.11 -62.31 86.45
C GLN A 142 113.55 -60.89 86.47
N THR A 143 114.18 -59.98 87.21
CA THR A 143 113.76 -58.57 87.25
C THR A 143 114.03 -57.88 85.90
N ALA A 144 115.15 -58.21 85.24
CA ALA A 144 115.45 -57.73 83.90
C ALA A 144 114.42 -58.26 82.87
N GLU A 145 114.12 -59.56 82.88
CA GLU A 145 113.10 -60.18 82.02
C GLU A 145 111.70 -59.60 82.27
N GLN A 146 111.32 -59.37 83.53
CA GLN A 146 110.05 -58.71 83.87
C GLN A 146 110.02 -57.26 83.40
N THR A 147 111.14 -56.54 83.50
CA THR A 147 111.24 -55.15 83.02
C THR A 147 111.07 -55.10 81.50
N GLU A 148 111.73 -55.99 80.77
CA GLU A 148 111.58 -56.12 79.31
C GLU A 148 110.15 -56.52 78.92
N SER A 149 109.52 -57.45 79.68
CA SER A 149 108.12 -57.84 79.49
C SER A 149 107.16 -56.66 79.71
N TYR A 150 107.36 -55.87 80.78
CA TYR A 150 106.57 -54.66 81.05
C TYR A 150 106.76 -53.59 79.99
N GLN A 151 107.98 -53.38 79.49
CA GLN A 151 108.25 -52.44 78.40
C GLN A 151 107.58 -52.89 77.10
N SER A 152 107.63 -54.19 76.78
CA SER A 152 106.93 -54.78 75.64
C SER A 152 105.41 -54.62 75.75
N LEU A 153 104.83 -54.89 76.92
CA LEU A 153 103.40 -54.71 77.16
C LEU A 153 102.99 -53.23 77.09
N GLN A 154 103.82 -52.32 77.61
CA GLN A 154 103.59 -50.88 77.51
C GLN A 154 103.65 -50.41 76.05
N GLN A 155 104.57 -50.96 75.26
CA GLN A 155 104.67 -50.68 73.83
C GLN A 155 103.44 -51.20 73.08
N GLN A 156 103.00 -52.44 73.37
CA GLN A 156 101.79 -53.02 72.80
C GLN A 156 100.53 -52.22 73.18
N ALA A 157 100.44 -51.73 74.42
CA ALA A 157 99.34 -50.88 74.87
C ALA A 157 99.32 -49.53 74.14
N LYS A 158 100.50 -48.92 73.89
CA LYS A 158 100.61 -47.71 73.06
C LYS A 158 100.16 -47.98 71.63
N GLU A 159 100.61 -49.07 71.03
CA GLU A 159 100.21 -49.46 69.67
C GLU A 159 98.71 -49.71 69.57
N GLN A 160 98.11 -50.46 70.50
CA GLN A 160 96.67 -50.65 70.58
C GLN A 160 95.93 -49.32 70.78
N ALA A 161 96.42 -48.41 71.62
CA ALA A 161 95.81 -47.10 71.79
C ALA A 161 95.85 -46.27 70.49
N THR A 162 96.92 -46.37 69.69
CA THR A 162 96.97 -45.71 68.38
C THR A 162 96.02 -46.36 67.36
N LEU A 163 95.88 -47.69 67.40
CA LEU A 163 94.93 -48.41 66.54
C LEU A 163 93.49 -48.05 66.88
N VAL A 164 93.13 -48.00 68.17
CA VAL A 164 91.80 -47.56 68.64
C VAL A 164 91.50 -46.14 68.18
N LYS A 165 92.46 -45.21 68.29
CA LYS A 165 92.30 -43.84 67.77
C LYS A 165 92.06 -43.81 66.26
N LYS A 166 92.79 -44.63 65.47
CA LYS A 166 92.58 -44.74 64.02
C LYS A 166 91.19 -45.29 63.69
N LEU A 167 90.74 -46.35 64.37
CA LEU A 167 89.42 -46.94 64.18
C LEU A 167 88.29 -45.99 64.58
N GLN A 168 88.44 -45.26 65.69
CA GLN A 168 87.49 -44.21 66.08
C GLN A 168 87.38 -43.12 65.03
N LYS A 169 88.50 -42.69 64.44
CA LYS A 169 88.49 -41.71 63.35
C LYS A 169 87.78 -42.26 62.10
N GLN A 170 88.05 -43.50 61.71
CA GLN A 170 87.39 -44.14 60.56
C GLN A 170 85.88 -44.32 60.77
N LEU A 171 85.45 -44.66 61.99
CA LEU A 171 84.03 -44.73 62.37
C LEU A 171 83.36 -43.35 62.25
N ALA A 172 84.01 -42.29 62.74
CA ALA A 172 83.50 -40.93 62.61
C ALA A 172 83.40 -40.48 61.15
N GLU A 173 84.40 -40.79 60.31
CA GLU A 173 84.37 -40.51 58.86
C GLU A 173 83.25 -41.28 58.14
N GLN A 174 83.09 -42.58 58.41
CA GLN A 174 81.97 -43.36 57.86
C GLN A 174 80.61 -42.83 58.30
N GLN A 175 80.48 -42.43 59.56
CA GLN A 175 79.23 -41.89 60.09
C GLN A 175 78.89 -40.54 59.42
N SER A 176 79.90 -39.69 59.17
CA SER A 176 79.74 -38.45 58.39
C SER A 176 79.33 -38.74 56.95
N GLN A 177 80.02 -39.65 56.25
CA GLN A 177 79.66 -40.03 54.88
C GLN A 177 78.25 -40.62 54.77
N SER A 178 77.83 -41.41 55.76
CA SER A 178 76.48 -41.97 55.79
C SER A 178 75.42 -40.89 56.03
N ALA A 179 75.72 -39.90 56.87
CA ALA A 179 74.85 -38.74 57.05
C ALA A 179 74.72 -37.91 55.76
N GLU A 180 75.83 -37.58 55.11
CA GLU A 180 75.86 -36.87 53.83
C GLU A 180 75.10 -37.62 52.71
N GLN A 181 75.27 -38.94 52.62
CA GLN A 181 74.50 -39.76 51.69
C GLN A 181 73.01 -39.74 52.01
N THR A 182 72.63 -39.81 53.29
CA THR A 182 71.23 -39.77 53.72
C THR A 182 70.58 -38.45 53.32
N GLU A 183 71.26 -37.32 53.54
CA GLU A 183 70.79 -35.99 53.11
C GLU A 183 70.68 -35.89 51.58
N SER A 184 71.67 -36.41 50.85
CA SER A 184 71.65 -36.47 49.38
C SER A 184 70.46 -37.29 48.85
N TYR A 185 70.19 -38.47 49.43
CA TYR A 185 69.03 -39.28 49.07
C TYR A 185 67.70 -38.59 49.38
N GLN A 186 67.60 -37.89 50.51
CA GLN A 186 66.39 -37.12 50.85
C GLN A 186 66.17 -35.97 49.85
N SER A 187 67.23 -35.25 49.48
CA SER A 187 67.18 -34.18 48.48
C SER A 187 66.75 -34.72 47.11
N LEU A 188 67.33 -35.83 46.67
CA LEU A 188 66.95 -36.47 45.39
C LEU A 188 65.50 -36.95 45.40
N GLN A 189 65.03 -37.49 46.53
CA GLN A 189 63.63 -37.90 46.69
C GLN A 189 62.67 -36.70 46.65
N GLN A 190 63.07 -35.56 47.23
CA GLN A 190 62.33 -34.30 47.15
C GLN A 190 62.24 -33.81 45.70
N GLN A 191 63.38 -33.78 44.99
CA GLN A 191 63.47 -33.36 43.60
C GLN A 191 62.61 -34.27 42.69
N ALA A 192 62.61 -35.58 42.91
CA ALA A 192 61.78 -36.52 42.17
C ALA A 192 60.27 -36.28 42.39
N LYS A 193 59.86 -35.94 43.63
CA LYS A 193 58.46 -35.56 43.93
C LYS A 193 58.07 -34.26 43.23
N GLU A 194 58.94 -33.26 43.23
CA GLU A 194 58.72 -31.98 42.55
C GLU A 194 58.59 -32.16 41.04
N GLN A 195 59.50 -32.92 40.42
CA GLN A 195 59.42 -33.26 39.00
C GLN A 195 58.15 -34.05 38.67
N SER A 196 57.76 -35.02 39.50
CA SER A 196 56.50 -35.76 39.32
C SER A 196 55.28 -34.83 39.34
N ASN A 197 55.26 -33.87 40.25
CA ASN A 197 54.19 -32.87 40.34
C ASN A 197 54.18 -31.93 39.13
N LEU A 198 55.36 -31.53 38.63
CA LEU A 198 55.47 -30.72 37.42
C LEU A 198 54.94 -31.47 36.19
N VAL A 199 55.32 -32.74 36.01
CA VAL A 199 54.82 -33.59 34.92
C VAL A 199 53.30 -33.71 34.97
N LYS A 200 52.71 -33.92 36.16
CA LYS A 200 51.25 -33.97 36.32
C LYS A 200 50.58 -32.64 35.94
N LYS A 201 51.17 -31.50 36.31
CA LYS A 201 50.67 -30.17 35.92
C LYS A 201 50.73 -29.96 34.41
N LEU A 202 51.85 -30.31 33.78
CA LEU A 202 52.02 -30.19 32.33
C LEU A 202 51.04 -31.10 31.57
N GLN A 203 50.86 -32.35 32.02
CA GLN A 203 49.88 -33.27 31.43
C GLN A 203 48.45 -32.71 31.52
N LYS A 204 48.09 -32.09 32.65
CA LYS A 204 46.79 -31.43 32.80
C LYS A 204 46.65 -30.26 31.83
N GLN A 205 47.65 -29.37 31.76
CA GLN A 205 47.63 -28.24 30.82
C GLN A 205 47.50 -28.70 29.37
N LEU A 206 48.18 -29.78 28.99
CA LEU A 206 48.12 -30.35 27.63
C LEU A 206 46.72 -30.92 27.33
N ALA A 207 46.09 -31.56 28.31
CA ALA A 207 44.71 -32.03 28.19
C ALA A 207 43.71 -30.87 28.05
N ASP A 208 43.84 -29.84 28.90
CA ASP A 208 42.99 -28.64 28.86
C ASP A 208 43.13 -27.91 27.52
N GLN A 209 44.37 -27.73 27.03
CA GLN A 209 44.64 -27.09 25.75
C GLN A 209 44.11 -27.89 24.55
N LYS A 210 44.17 -29.22 24.62
CA LYS A 210 43.58 -30.11 23.61
C LYS A 210 42.05 -30.00 23.60
N SER A 211 41.41 -29.92 24.76
CA SER A 211 39.96 -29.70 24.86
C SER A 211 39.56 -28.37 24.27
N GLN A 212 40.27 -27.29 24.64
CA GLN A 212 40.01 -25.95 24.13
C GLN A 212 40.19 -25.86 22.60
N THR A 213 41.18 -26.55 22.05
CA THR A 213 41.39 -26.62 20.59
C THR A 213 40.25 -27.36 19.89
N ALA A 214 39.74 -28.44 20.49
CA ALA A 214 38.59 -29.17 19.95
C ALA A 214 37.33 -28.30 19.93
N GLU A 215 37.02 -27.61 21.05
CA GLU A 215 35.89 -26.69 21.16
C GLU A 215 35.97 -25.54 20.14
N GLN A 216 37.16 -24.95 19.96
CA GLN A 216 37.38 -23.92 18.94
C GLN A 216 37.18 -24.45 17.51
N THR A 217 37.61 -25.68 17.25
CA THR A 217 37.45 -26.32 15.93
C THR A 217 35.97 -26.54 15.63
N GLU A 218 35.20 -27.05 16.59
CA GLU A 218 33.75 -27.24 16.45
C GLU A 218 33.02 -25.90 16.27
N SER A 219 33.41 -24.87 17.04
CA SER A 219 32.87 -23.51 16.89
C SER A 219 33.13 -22.96 15.49
N TYR A 220 34.35 -23.12 14.96
CA TYR A 220 34.70 -22.65 13.61
C TYR A 220 33.91 -23.39 12.53
N GLN A 221 33.72 -24.71 12.65
CA GLN A 221 32.91 -25.49 11.73
C GLN A 221 31.43 -25.05 11.76
N SER A 222 30.88 -24.82 12.96
CA SER A 222 29.52 -24.31 13.12
C SER A 222 29.36 -22.94 12.46
N LEU A 223 30.30 -22.02 12.69
CA LEU A 223 30.30 -20.69 12.07
C LEU A 223 30.39 -20.77 10.54
N GLN A 224 31.23 -21.67 10.03
CA GLN A 224 31.36 -21.89 8.58
C GLN A 224 30.08 -22.46 7.97
N GLN A 225 29.37 -23.32 8.69
CA GLN A 225 28.07 -23.83 8.26
C GLN A 225 27.00 -22.74 8.28
N GLN A 226 26.94 -21.93 9.34
CA GLN A 226 26.05 -20.79 9.44
C GLN A 226 26.28 -19.77 8.30
N ALA A 227 27.54 -19.51 7.95
CA ALA A 227 27.89 -18.63 6.83
C ALA A 227 27.41 -19.18 5.47
N LYS A 228 27.51 -20.50 5.24
CA LYS A 228 26.97 -21.15 4.04
C LYS A 228 25.44 -21.05 3.97
N GLU A 229 24.76 -21.27 5.09
CA GLU A 229 23.30 -21.17 5.18
C GLU A 229 22.84 -19.73 4.91
N GLN A 230 23.48 -18.73 5.51
CA GLN A 230 23.21 -17.33 5.25
C GLN A 230 23.49 -16.96 3.78
N SER A 231 24.58 -17.44 3.18
CA SER A 231 24.88 -17.22 1.76
C SER A 231 23.77 -17.78 0.85
N ASN A 232 23.27 -18.98 1.16
CA ASN A 232 22.17 -19.59 0.41
C ASN A 232 20.85 -18.81 0.59
N LEU A 233 20.57 -18.31 1.78
CA LEU A 233 19.40 -17.46 2.04
C LEU A 233 19.47 -16.16 1.23
N VAL A 234 20.62 -15.49 1.21
CA VAL A 234 20.84 -14.28 0.41
C VAL A 234 20.61 -14.55 -1.08
N LYS A 235 21.13 -15.66 -1.62
CA LYS A 235 20.88 -16.04 -3.03
C LYS A 235 19.39 -16.26 -3.32
N LYS A 236 18.65 -16.91 -2.41
CA LYS A 236 17.19 -17.10 -2.55
C LYS A 236 16.45 -15.76 -2.55
N LEU A 237 16.78 -14.88 -1.61
CA LEU A 237 16.18 -13.53 -1.53
C LEU A 237 16.47 -12.71 -2.77
N GLN A 238 17.70 -12.74 -3.29
CA GLN A 238 18.06 -12.06 -4.53
C GLN A 238 17.24 -12.57 -5.73
N LYS A 239 17.03 -13.89 -5.82
CA LYS A 239 16.18 -14.49 -6.87
C LYS A 239 14.74 -14.00 -6.75
N GLN A 240 14.15 -14.05 -5.55
CA GLN A 240 12.79 -13.58 -5.31
C GLN A 240 12.62 -12.09 -5.64
N LEU A 241 13.62 -11.26 -5.32
CA LEU A 241 13.59 -9.84 -5.62
C LEU A 241 13.63 -9.56 -7.13
N ALA A 242 14.40 -10.36 -7.88
CA ALA A 242 14.45 -10.27 -9.34
C ALA A 242 13.11 -10.69 -9.98
N GLU A 243 12.48 -11.75 -9.46
CA GLU A 243 11.19 -12.28 -9.92
C GLU A 243 10.06 -11.27 -9.67
N GLN A 244 9.97 -10.70 -8.45
CA GLN A 244 9.03 -9.62 -8.15
C GLN A 244 9.23 -8.39 -9.03
N LYS A 245 10.48 -8.02 -9.33
CA LYS A 245 10.76 -6.88 -10.20
C LYS A 245 10.26 -7.13 -11.64
N SER A 246 10.39 -8.36 -12.14
CA SER A 246 9.86 -8.77 -13.44
C SER A 246 8.34 -8.70 -13.46
N GLU A 247 7.68 -9.30 -12.46
CA GLU A 247 6.21 -9.32 -12.35
C GLU A 247 5.63 -7.90 -12.24
N THR A 248 6.29 -7.01 -11.51
CA THR A 248 5.91 -5.60 -11.42
C THR A 248 6.04 -4.87 -12.77
N ALA A 249 7.08 -5.19 -13.56
CA ALA A 249 7.26 -4.61 -14.89
C ALA A 249 6.15 -5.07 -15.85
N GLU A 250 5.84 -6.37 -15.87
CA GLU A 250 4.75 -6.94 -16.68
C GLU A 250 3.38 -6.34 -16.31
N GLN A 251 3.07 -6.20 -15.01
CA GLN A 251 1.85 -5.53 -14.57
C GLN A 251 1.79 -4.06 -15.00
N THR A 252 2.93 -3.35 -14.95
CA THR A 252 3.01 -1.95 -15.37
C THR A 252 2.70 -1.81 -16.87
N GLU A 253 3.28 -2.66 -17.72
CA GLU A 253 3.02 -2.69 -19.16
C GLU A 253 1.55 -3.05 -19.47
N SER A 254 0.98 -4.01 -18.74
CA SER A 254 -0.44 -4.37 -18.85
C SER A 254 -1.35 -3.19 -18.50
N TYR A 255 -1.07 -2.48 -17.41
CA TYR A 255 -1.86 -1.31 -16.99
C TYR A 255 -1.78 -0.17 -18.01
N GLN A 256 -0.59 0.10 -18.57
CA GLN A 256 -0.41 1.10 -19.63
C GLN A 256 -1.21 0.72 -20.89
N SER A 257 -1.19 -0.55 -21.27
CA SER A 257 -1.94 -1.05 -22.43
C SER A 257 -3.45 -0.88 -22.23
N LEU A 258 -3.97 -1.24 -21.05
CA LEU A 258 -5.38 -1.06 -20.70
C LEU A 258 -5.79 0.42 -20.67
N GLN A 259 -4.90 1.29 -20.19
CA GLN A 259 -5.12 2.74 -20.20
C GLN A 259 -5.23 3.28 -21.64
N GLN A 260 -4.36 2.83 -22.55
CA GLN A 260 -4.43 3.20 -23.97
C GLN A 260 -5.71 2.69 -24.62
N GLU A 261 -6.10 1.44 -24.38
CA GLU A 261 -7.33 0.86 -24.92
C GLU A 261 -8.57 1.65 -24.43
N THR A 262 -8.60 2.01 -23.15
CA THR A 262 -9.68 2.83 -22.58
C THR A 262 -9.77 4.21 -23.25
N GLN A 263 -8.64 4.86 -23.53
CA GLN A 263 -8.61 6.14 -24.24
C GLN A 263 -9.09 6.02 -25.70
N GLN A 264 -8.71 4.94 -26.39
CA GLN A 264 -9.18 4.65 -27.74
C GLN A 264 -10.68 4.41 -27.77
N GLN A 265 -11.21 3.59 -26.85
CA GLN A 265 -12.65 3.35 -26.71
C GLN A 265 -13.41 4.63 -26.39
N ALA A 266 -12.92 5.48 -25.48
CA ALA A 266 -13.55 6.76 -25.17
C ALA A 266 -13.63 7.69 -26.39
N THR A 267 -12.58 7.69 -27.23
CA THR A 267 -12.56 8.45 -28.48
C THR A 267 -13.56 7.91 -29.50
N LEU A 268 -13.68 6.58 -29.61
CA LEU A 268 -14.67 5.93 -30.49
C LEU A 268 -16.11 6.26 -30.05
N VAL A 269 -16.40 6.18 -28.75
CA VAL A 269 -17.71 6.53 -28.19
C VAL A 269 -18.07 7.98 -28.53
N LYS A 270 -17.15 8.93 -28.36
CA LYS A 270 -17.38 10.34 -28.76
C LYS A 270 -17.69 10.49 -30.25
N LYS A 271 -16.98 9.76 -31.13
CA LYS A 271 -17.24 9.78 -32.57
C LYS A 271 -18.63 9.23 -32.90
N LEU A 272 -19.01 8.10 -32.30
CA LEU A 272 -20.34 7.49 -32.50
C LEU A 272 -21.46 8.40 -31.98
N GLN A 273 -21.28 9.03 -30.82
CA GLN A 273 -22.22 10.01 -30.29
C GLN A 273 -22.42 11.20 -31.25
N LYS A 274 -21.33 11.71 -31.83
CA LYS A 274 -21.41 12.77 -32.83
C LYS A 274 -22.16 12.31 -34.08
N GLN A 275 -21.83 11.14 -34.62
CA GLN A 275 -22.53 10.59 -35.79
C GLN A 275 -24.03 10.40 -35.56
N LEU A 276 -24.43 9.92 -34.37
CA LEU A 276 -25.83 9.80 -33.99
C LEU A 276 -26.52 11.17 -33.91
N ALA A 277 -25.84 12.20 -33.39
CA ALA A 277 -26.38 13.55 -33.35
C ALA A 277 -26.57 14.14 -34.75
N ASP A 278 -25.56 13.98 -35.62
CA ASP A 278 -25.59 14.44 -37.01
C ASP A 278 -26.73 13.74 -37.78
N GLN A 279 -26.84 12.41 -37.67
CA GLN A 279 -27.91 11.63 -38.31
C GLN A 279 -29.31 12.02 -37.81
N LYS A 280 -29.44 12.33 -36.51
CA LYS A 280 -30.70 12.82 -35.94
C LYS A 280 -31.09 14.18 -36.53
N SER A 281 -30.11 15.07 -36.73
CA SER A 281 -30.33 16.37 -37.39
C SER A 281 -30.78 16.20 -38.83
N GLU A 282 -30.07 15.36 -39.60
CA GLU A 282 -30.42 15.09 -41.00
C GLU A 282 -31.82 14.48 -41.14
N THR A 283 -32.19 13.56 -40.23
CA THR A 283 -33.55 12.98 -40.20
C THR A 283 -34.62 14.03 -39.90
N ALA A 284 -34.34 14.99 -39.02
CA ALA A 284 -35.27 16.08 -38.72
C ALA A 284 -35.47 17.00 -39.94
N GLU A 285 -34.38 17.40 -40.61
CA GLU A 285 -34.44 18.22 -41.84
C GLU A 285 -35.21 17.50 -42.95
N GLN A 286 -34.97 16.20 -43.15
CA GLN A 286 -35.73 15.40 -44.12
C GLN A 286 -37.22 15.35 -43.76
N THR A 287 -37.55 15.20 -42.47
CA THR A 287 -38.95 15.18 -42.01
C THR A 287 -39.67 16.50 -42.30
N GLU A 288 -39.03 17.64 -42.02
CA GLU A 288 -39.57 18.96 -42.33
C GLU A 288 -39.75 19.18 -43.84
N SER A 289 -38.79 18.71 -44.64
CA SER A 289 -38.88 18.73 -46.11
C SER A 289 -40.08 17.91 -46.62
N TYR A 290 -40.27 16.68 -46.10
CA TYR A 290 -41.43 15.85 -46.44
C TYR A 290 -42.76 16.50 -46.06
N GLN A 291 -42.85 17.12 -44.88
CA GLN A 291 -44.05 17.84 -44.46
C GLN A 291 -44.35 19.04 -45.38
N SER A 292 -43.32 19.80 -45.76
CA SER A 292 -43.46 20.92 -46.68
C SER A 292 -43.96 20.48 -48.06
N LEU A 293 -43.37 19.41 -48.61
CA LEU A 293 -43.80 18.84 -49.88
C LEU A 293 -45.24 18.30 -49.82
N GLN A 294 -45.63 17.70 -48.70
CA GLN A 294 -47.00 17.25 -48.47
C GLN A 294 -47.99 18.42 -48.47
N GLN A 295 -47.65 19.54 -47.82
CA GLN A 295 -48.48 20.74 -47.83
C GLN A 295 -48.60 21.34 -49.24
N GLU A 296 -47.48 21.43 -49.97
CA GLU A 296 -47.47 21.93 -51.35
C GLU A 296 -48.36 21.06 -52.25
N THR A 297 -48.26 19.74 -52.12
CA THR A 297 -49.10 18.79 -52.87
C THR A 297 -50.59 18.98 -52.56
N GLN A 298 -50.96 19.22 -51.29
CA GLN A 298 -52.34 19.52 -50.90
C GLN A 298 -52.85 20.84 -51.48
N GLN A 299 -52.00 21.88 -51.49
CA GLN A 299 -52.33 23.17 -52.10
C GLN A 299 -52.54 23.03 -53.61
N GLN A 300 -51.62 22.35 -54.31
CA GLN A 300 -51.74 22.07 -55.74
C GLN A 300 -53.00 21.25 -56.04
N ALA A 301 -53.32 20.22 -55.25
CA ALA A 301 -54.55 19.44 -55.43
C ALA A 301 -55.81 20.31 -55.26
N THR A 302 -55.79 21.27 -54.33
CA THR A 302 -56.89 22.21 -54.13
C THR A 302 -57.03 23.18 -55.31
N LEU A 303 -55.92 23.66 -55.85
CA LEU A 303 -55.89 24.52 -57.04
C LEU A 303 -56.45 23.78 -58.27
N VAL A 304 -56.01 22.53 -58.49
CA VAL A 304 -56.52 21.69 -59.58
C VAL A 304 -58.03 21.51 -59.48
N LYS A 305 -58.57 21.24 -58.28
CA LYS A 305 -60.03 21.15 -58.07
C LYS A 305 -60.75 22.46 -58.40
N LYS A 306 -60.19 23.62 -58.04
CA LYS A 306 -60.76 24.94 -58.39
C LYS A 306 -60.77 25.16 -59.90
N LEU A 307 -59.64 24.93 -60.57
CA LEU A 307 -59.52 25.06 -62.02
C LEU A 307 -60.48 24.11 -62.77
N GLN A 308 -60.63 22.87 -62.28
CA GLN A 308 -61.61 21.93 -62.84
C GLN A 308 -63.05 22.43 -62.70
N LYS A 309 -63.40 23.06 -61.57
CA LYS A 309 -64.72 23.67 -61.36
C LYS A 309 -64.94 24.87 -62.30
N GLU A 310 -63.98 25.78 -62.38
CA GLU A 310 -64.04 26.95 -63.29
C GLU A 310 -64.17 26.51 -64.75
N LEU A 311 -63.43 25.48 -65.17
CA LEU A 311 -63.53 24.92 -66.51
C LEU A 311 -64.92 24.33 -66.79
N ALA A 312 -65.54 23.68 -65.80
CA ALA A 312 -66.90 23.15 -65.93
C ALA A 312 -67.94 24.27 -66.03
N GLU A 313 -67.77 25.34 -65.25
CA GLU A 313 -68.64 26.52 -65.26
C GLU A 313 -68.54 27.28 -66.60
N GLN A 314 -67.33 27.53 -67.10
CA GLN A 314 -67.12 28.12 -68.43
C GLN A 314 -67.72 27.27 -69.56
N LYS A 315 -67.62 25.93 -69.47
CA LYS A 315 -68.26 25.05 -70.44
C LYS A 315 -69.78 25.18 -70.42
N SER A 316 -70.39 25.30 -69.24
CA SER A 316 -71.83 25.53 -69.09
C SER A 316 -72.24 26.87 -69.68
N GLU A 317 -71.52 27.95 -69.33
CA GLU A 317 -71.79 29.29 -69.86
C GLU A 317 -71.64 29.35 -71.39
N THR A 318 -70.62 28.68 -71.93
CA THR A 318 -70.43 28.57 -73.39
C THR A 318 -71.58 27.82 -74.06
N ALA A 319 -72.11 26.77 -73.43
CA ALA A 319 -73.26 26.03 -73.95
C ALA A 319 -74.54 26.91 -73.95
N GLU A 320 -74.82 27.61 -72.86
CA GLU A 320 -75.94 28.56 -72.76
C GLU A 320 -75.83 29.69 -73.81
N GLN A 321 -74.63 30.26 -73.98
CA GLN A 321 -74.38 31.27 -75.02
C GLN A 321 -74.59 30.70 -76.43
N THR A 322 -74.18 29.44 -76.67
CA THR A 322 -74.38 28.77 -77.95
C THR A 322 -75.87 28.56 -78.25
N GLU A 323 -76.65 28.10 -77.26
CA GLU A 323 -78.10 27.94 -77.39
C GLU A 323 -78.80 29.29 -77.63
N SER A 324 -78.41 30.33 -76.89
CA SER A 324 -78.89 31.70 -77.10
C SER A 324 -78.59 32.21 -78.52
N TYR A 325 -77.38 31.98 -79.02
CA TYR A 325 -76.99 32.35 -80.38
C TYR A 325 -77.80 31.60 -81.45
N GLN A 326 -78.03 30.30 -81.27
CA GLN A 326 -78.88 29.50 -82.16
C GLN A 326 -80.34 30.00 -82.16
N SER A 327 -80.88 30.33 -80.98
CA SER A 327 -82.23 30.90 -80.86
C SER A 327 -82.33 32.26 -81.59
N LEU A 328 -81.35 33.14 -81.41
CA LEU A 328 -81.30 34.43 -82.10
C LEU A 328 -81.19 34.24 -83.62
N GLN A 329 -80.40 33.28 -84.09
CA GLN A 329 -80.28 32.93 -85.50
C GLN A 329 -81.63 32.42 -86.07
N GLN A 330 -82.35 31.57 -85.34
CA GLN A 330 -83.69 31.12 -85.73
C GLN A 330 -84.66 32.30 -85.81
N GLN A 331 -84.68 33.18 -84.80
CA GLN A 331 -85.53 34.37 -84.80
C GLN A 331 -85.20 35.31 -85.98
N ALA A 332 -83.92 35.47 -86.31
CA ALA A 332 -83.50 36.23 -87.48
C ALA A 332 -83.99 35.59 -88.79
N GLN A 333 -83.93 34.26 -88.90
CA GLN A 333 -84.46 33.53 -90.06
C GLN A 333 -85.98 33.65 -90.18
N GLU A 334 -86.72 33.53 -89.07
CA GLU A 334 -88.18 33.72 -89.04
C GLU A 334 -88.57 35.14 -89.46
N LYS A 335 -87.88 36.15 -88.94
CA LYS A 335 -88.08 37.55 -89.37
C LYS A 335 -87.75 37.74 -90.84
N SER A 336 -86.67 37.13 -91.34
CA SER A 336 -86.32 37.16 -92.77
C SER A 336 -87.43 36.56 -93.63
N ASN A 337 -87.94 35.37 -93.27
CA ASN A 337 -89.05 34.71 -93.96
C ASN A 337 -90.34 35.56 -93.90
N LEU A 338 -90.61 36.22 -92.78
CA LEU A 338 -91.74 37.14 -92.64
C LEU A 338 -91.59 38.35 -93.57
N VAL A 339 -90.39 38.95 -93.63
CA VAL A 339 -90.07 40.04 -94.56
C VAL A 339 -90.29 39.58 -96.00
N GLU A 340 -89.84 38.38 -96.38
CA GLU A 340 -90.05 37.85 -97.73
C GLU A 340 -91.56 37.66 -98.04
N LYS A 341 -92.35 37.15 -97.07
CA LYS A 341 -93.81 37.06 -97.20
C LYS A 341 -94.46 38.43 -97.37
N LEU A 342 -94.08 39.41 -96.55
CA LEU A 342 -94.59 40.79 -96.64
C LEU A 342 -94.21 41.42 -97.98
N GLN A 343 -92.99 41.19 -98.48
CA GLN A 343 -92.56 41.64 -99.81
C GLN A 343 -93.42 41.02 -100.93
N LYS A 344 -93.71 39.71 -100.85
CA LYS A 344 -94.63 39.04 -101.80
C LYS A 344 -96.03 39.63 -101.75
N GLN A 345 -96.60 39.82 -100.55
CA GLN A 345 -97.91 40.46 -100.38
C GLN A 345 -97.92 41.89 -100.92
N LEU A 346 -96.86 42.65 -100.70
CA LEU A 346 -96.73 44.02 -101.19
C LEU A 346 -96.58 44.07 -102.72
N ALA A 347 -95.89 43.09 -103.32
CA ALA A 347 -95.84 42.92 -104.77
C ALA A 347 -97.21 42.53 -105.34
N GLU A 348 -97.95 41.66 -104.66
CA GLU A 348 -99.29 41.24 -105.05
C GLU A 348 -100.30 42.40 -104.93
N GLN A 349 -100.27 43.17 -103.85
CA GLN A 349 -101.04 44.41 -103.73
C GLN A 349 -100.69 45.42 -104.81
N LYS A 350 -99.39 45.60 -105.14
CA LYS A 350 -98.98 46.45 -106.27
C LYS A 350 -99.54 45.94 -107.59
N SER A 351 -99.54 44.63 -107.82
CA SER A 351 -100.14 44.01 -109.01
C SER A 351 -101.66 44.23 -109.06
N GLN A 352 -102.37 44.02 -107.95
CA GLN A 352 -103.81 44.30 -107.84
C GLN A 352 -104.11 45.78 -108.05
N ALA A 353 -103.30 46.68 -107.48
CA ALA A 353 -103.42 48.12 -107.69
C ALA A 353 -103.18 48.48 -109.16
N ALA A 354 -102.19 47.87 -109.83
CA ALA A 354 -101.95 48.05 -111.26
C ALA A 354 -103.13 47.56 -112.11
N GLN A 355 -103.70 46.38 -111.80
CA GLN A 355 -104.92 45.88 -112.44
C GLN A 355 -106.13 46.79 -112.19
N GLN A 356 -106.26 47.36 -110.99
CA GLN A 356 -107.28 48.37 -110.71
C GLN A 356 -107.06 49.64 -111.51
N VAL A 357 -105.82 50.10 -111.67
CA VAL A 357 -105.48 51.25 -112.52
C VAL A 357 -105.80 50.95 -113.98
N GLU A 358 -105.45 49.78 -114.50
CA GLU A 358 -105.81 49.35 -115.86
C GLU A 358 -107.33 49.23 -116.04
N SER A 359 -108.04 48.67 -115.06
CA SER A 359 -109.50 48.58 -115.08
C SER A 359 -110.15 49.97 -115.05
N ASN A 360 -109.60 50.90 -114.25
CA ASN A 360 -110.03 52.30 -114.24
C ASN A 360 -109.70 52.99 -115.57
N GLN A 361 -108.54 52.75 -116.17
CA GLN A 361 -108.20 53.26 -117.50
C GLN A 361 -109.15 52.70 -118.56
N PHE A 362 -109.49 51.42 -118.50
CA PHE A 362 -110.46 50.80 -119.40
C PHE A 362 -111.86 51.40 -119.22
N LEU A 363 -112.32 51.56 -117.98
CA LEU A 363 -113.57 52.27 -117.66
C LEU A 363 -113.54 53.72 -118.15
N GLN A 364 -112.41 54.41 -118.01
CA GLN A 364 -112.21 55.78 -118.49
C GLN A 364 -112.22 55.83 -120.02
N GLN A 365 -111.61 54.86 -120.71
CA GLN A 365 -111.65 54.69 -122.15
C GLN A 365 -113.09 54.41 -122.62
N GLN A 366 -113.81 53.52 -121.92
CA GLN A 366 -115.22 53.23 -122.17
C GLN A 366 -116.09 54.48 -121.95
N THR A 367 -115.79 55.28 -120.92
CA THR A 367 -116.47 56.55 -120.65
C THR A 367 -116.18 57.54 -121.77
N GLN A 368 -114.92 57.65 -122.24
CA GLN A 368 -114.57 58.49 -123.39
C GLN A 368 -115.21 58.01 -124.69
N ASP A 369 -115.32 56.71 -124.92
CA ASP A 369 -116.00 56.16 -126.10
C ASP A 369 -117.52 56.38 -126.00
N GLN A 370 -118.10 56.29 -124.81
CA GLN A 370 -119.48 56.69 -124.56
C GLN A 370 -119.67 58.20 -124.74
N GLU A 371 -118.74 59.04 -124.28
CA GLU A 371 -118.74 60.49 -124.51
C GLU A 371 -118.61 60.81 -126.00
N LYS A 372 -117.77 60.09 -126.75
CA LYS A 372 -117.69 60.20 -128.21
C LYS A 372 -118.98 59.74 -128.87
N ARG A 373 -119.62 58.68 -128.37
CA ARG A 373 -120.93 58.20 -128.84
C ARG A 373 -122.03 59.23 -128.54
N ILE A 374 -121.98 59.88 -127.37
CA ILE A 374 -122.85 60.99 -127.00
C ILE A 374 -122.57 62.17 -127.92
N ALA A 375 -121.32 62.54 -128.17
CA ALA A 375 -120.94 63.60 -129.08
C ALA A 375 -121.32 63.28 -130.54
N GLU A 376 -121.26 62.02 -130.97
CA GLU A 376 -121.76 61.55 -132.28
C GLU A 376 -123.27 61.57 -132.34
N LEU A 377 -123.97 61.18 -131.26
CA LEU A 377 -125.42 61.30 -131.15
C LEU A 377 -125.85 62.77 -131.09
N GLU A 378 -125.08 63.64 -130.43
CA GLU A 378 -125.24 65.09 -130.40
C GLU A 378 -124.92 65.70 -131.77
N HIS A 379 -123.95 65.18 -132.51
CA HIS A 379 -123.67 65.57 -133.91
C HIS A 379 -124.77 65.07 -134.86
N GLN A 380 -125.33 63.88 -134.66
CA GLN A 380 -126.48 63.37 -135.41
C GLN A 380 -127.78 64.12 -135.05
N LEU A 381 -127.91 64.59 -133.81
CA LEU A 381 -128.95 65.54 -133.38
C LEU A 381 -128.73 66.94 -133.99
N SER A 382 -127.47 67.37 -134.10
CA SER A 382 -127.07 68.66 -134.69
C SER A 382 -127.19 68.67 -136.22
N GLU A 383 -127.10 67.52 -136.90
CA GLU A 383 -127.39 67.40 -138.35
C GLU A 383 -128.89 67.33 -138.66
N GLN A 384 -129.75 66.93 -137.70
CA GLN A 384 -131.20 66.95 -137.87
C GLN A 384 -131.87 68.26 -137.42
N GLN A 385 -131.15 69.15 -136.72
CA GLN A 385 -131.70 70.44 -136.30
C GLN A 385 -130.68 71.58 -136.40
N SER A 386 -130.52 72.09 -137.62
CA SER A 386 -130.35 73.54 -137.87
C SER A 386 -131.63 74.11 -138.47
N PRO A 387 -132.53 74.67 -137.64
CA PRO A 387 -133.39 75.79 -138.02
C PRO A 387 -133.00 77.04 -137.23
N ALA A 388 -133.19 78.20 -137.86
CA ALA A 388 -133.63 79.46 -137.26
C ALA A 388 -133.31 79.71 -135.77
N ASN A 389 -132.36 80.61 -135.49
CA ASN A 389 -132.72 81.90 -134.87
C ASN A 389 -131.50 82.81 -134.65
N GLN A 390 -131.47 83.89 -135.45
CA GLN A 390 -131.23 85.24 -134.94
C GLN A 390 -132.41 86.13 -135.38
N PRO A 391 -133.06 86.88 -134.46
CA PRO A 391 -134.06 87.88 -134.82
C PRO A 391 -133.72 89.26 -134.23
N THR A 392 -133.33 90.27 -135.06
CA THR A 392 -133.38 91.70 -134.64
C THR A 392 -133.27 92.77 -135.74
N GLU A 393 -133.76 92.56 -136.97
CA GLU A 393 -133.87 93.68 -137.97
C GLU A 393 -135.23 93.70 -138.71
N SER A 394 -136.21 92.93 -138.20
CA SER A 394 -137.58 92.83 -138.75
C SER A 394 -138.62 93.71 -138.01
N TYR A 395 -138.19 94.57 -137.08
CA TYR A 395 -139.10 95.46 -136.33
C TYR A 395 -138.99 96.94 -136.76
N GLU A 396 -137.80 97.44 -137.14
CA GLU A 396 -137.60 98.82 -137.60
C GLU A 396 -138.02 99.02 -139.08
N SER A 397 -137.79 98.03 -139.94
CA SER A 397 -138.20 98.09 -141.35
C SER A 397 -139.73 98.03 -141.52
N LEU A 398 -140.45 97.37 -140.60
CA LEU A 398 -141.91 97.27 -140.62
C LEU A 398 -142.59 98.48 -139.97
N THR A 399 -141.92 99.18 -139.04
CA THR A 399 -142.39 100.49 -138.52
C THR A 399 -142.15 101.59 -139.54
N GLN A 400 -141.03 101.57 -140.26
CA GLN A 400 -140.76 102.51 -141.35
C GLN A 400 -141.72 102.31 -142.53
N HIS A 401 -142.07 101.06 -142.86
CA HIS A 401 -143.07 100.74 -143.88
C HIS A 401 -144.50 101.17 -143.50
N ASN A 402 -144.86 101.12 -142.20
CA ASN A 402 -146.17 101.62 -141.75
C ASN A 402 -146.22 103.16 -141.67
N GLN A 403 -145.14 103.82 -141.24
CA GLN A 403 -145.07 105.29 -141.19
C GLN A 403 -145.08 105.91 -142.60
N GLU A 404 -144.38 105.32 -143.57
CA GLU A 404 -144.43 105.75 -144.97
C GLU A 404 -145.79 105.46 -145.63
N GLN A 405 -146.47 104.36 -145.24
CA GLN A 405 -147.83 104.10 -145.71
C GLN A 405 -148.85 105.08 -145.10
N GLU A 406 -148.69 105.49 -143.83
CA GLU A 406 -149.52 106.52 -143.21
C GLU A 406 -149.33 107.90 -143.86
N ASP A 407 -148.10 108.32 -144.17
CA ASP A 407 -147.82 109.57 -144.88
C ASP A 407 -148.33 109.55 -146.32
N ARG A 408 -148.26 108.40 -147.01
CA ARG A 408 -148.82 108.24 -148.36
C ARG A 408 -150.35 108.28 -148.35
N ILE A 409 -150.98 107.66 -147.34
CA ILE A 409 -152.43 107.69 -147.16
C ILE A 409 -152.91 109.09 -146.77
N ALA A 410 -152.17 109.81 -145.92
CA ALA A 410 -152.45 111.21 -145.60
C ALA A 410 -152.34 112.14 -146.83
N THR A 411 -151.38 111.87 -147.72
CA THR A 411 -151.20 112.59 -148.99
C THR A 411 -152.33 112.28 -149.98
N LEU A 412 -152.74 111.02 -150.08
CA LEU A 412 -153.89 110.58 -150.88
C LEU A 412 -155.22 111.11 -150.33
N GLN A 413 -155.37 111.22 -149.01
CA GLN A 413 -156.54 111.82 -148.38
C GLN A 413 -156.59 113.34 -148.60
N LYS A 414 -155.44 114.04 -148.59
CA LYS A 414 -155.35 115.45 -149.02
C LYS A 414 -155.73 115.64 -150.48
N GLN A 415 -155.28 114.74 -151.37
CA GLN A 415 -155.65 114.77 -152.79
C GLN A 415 -157.12 114.42 -153.02
N ILE A 416 -157.72 113.51 -152.22
CA ILE A 416 -159.15 113.20 -152.28
C ILE A 416 -159.99 114.37 -151.74
N VAL A 417 -159.50 115.11 -150.74
CA VAL A 417 -160.13 116.35 -150.27
C VAL A 417 -160.01 117.45 -151.34
N GLU A 418 -158.90 117.56 -152.07
CA GLU A 418 -158.77 118.46 -153.22
C GLU A 418 -159.66 118.05 -154.40
N LEU A 419 -159.79 116.75 -154.69
CA LEU A 419 -160.71 116.20 -155.69
C LEU A 419 -162.17 116.47 -155.29
N LYS A 420 -162.50 116.43 -153.99
CA LYS A 420 -163.83 116.86 -153.48
C LYS A 420 -164.01 118.38 -153.49
N ARG A 421 -162.94 119.17 -153.35
CA ARG A 421 -162.98 120.65 -153.45
C ARG A 421 -163.14 121.13 -154.90
N TRP A 422 -162.54 120.45 -155.88
CA TRP A 422 -162.79 120.66 -157.31
C TRP A 422 -164.15 120.14 -157.76
N ALA A 423 -164.62 119.02 -157.20
CA ALA A 423 -165.99 118.53 -157.43
C ALA A 423 -167.08 119.45 -156.84
N THR A 424 -166.75 120.24 -155.80
CA THR A 424 -167.68 121.24 -155.22
C THR A 424 -167.56 122.62 -155.88
N LEU A 425 -166.39 123.00 -156.42
CA LEU A 425 -166.25 124.22 -157.26
C LEU A 425 -166.81 124.04 -158.69
N GLY A 426 -166.76 122.83 -159.28
CA GLY A 426 -167.40 122.56 -160.57
C GLY A 426 -168.92 122.40 -160.48
N LYS A 427 -169.44 121.82 -159.38
CA LYS A 427 -170.89 121.85 -159.08
C LYS A 427 -171.41 123.26 -158.81
N ALA A 428 -170.55 124.19 -158.40
CA ALA A 428 -170.89 125.61 -158.27
C ALA A 428 -170.92 126.36 -159.63
N GLU A 429 -170.16 125.90 -160.64
CA GLU A 429 -170.27 126.40 -162.03
C GLU A 429 -171.46 125.84 -162.82
N LEU A 430 -172.23 124.96 -162.22
CA LEU A 430 -173.58 124.63 -162.68
C LEU A 430 -174.61 125.70 -162.26
N ASN A 431 -174.30 126.60 -161.32
CA ASN A 431 -175.31 127.52 -160.75
C ASN A 431 -175.20 129.01 -161.12
N LYS A 432 -174.09 129.50 -161.71
CA LYS A 432 -173.98 130.90 -162.21
C LYS A 432 -174.28 131.08 -163.71
N ARG A 433 -174.46 130.00 -164.48
CA ARG A 433 -174.90 130.04 -165.89
C ARG A 433 -176.29 129.45 -166.15
N ARG A 434 -177.10 129.33 -165.11
CA ARG A 434 -178.57 129.37 -165.21
C ARG A 434 -179.13 130.79 -165.43
N SER A 435 -178.29 131.76 -165.79
CA SER A 435 -178.69 133.18 -165.75
C SER A 435 -178.79 133.90 -167.08
N ARG A 436 -178.68 133.26 -168.27
CA ARG A 436 -178.94 133.97 -169.55
C ARG A 436 -179.07 133.02 -170.75
N ARG A 437 -180.30 132.93 -171.29
CA ARG A 437 -180.73 132.34 -172.59
C ARG A 437 -180.77 130.81 -172.66
N LEU A 438 -181.77 130.19 -173.27
CA LEU A 438 -183.04 130.63 -173.87
C LEU A 438 -183.92 129.37 -173.92
N PHE A 439 -185.16 129.57 -173.49
CA PHE A 439 -186.28 128.64 -173.41
C PHE A 439 -186.22 127.54 -172.35
#